data_AF-A0AA43CA58-F1
#
_entry.id   AF-A0AA43CA58-F1
#
_cell.length_a   1.000
_cell.length_b   1.000
_cell.length_c   1.000
_cell.angle_alpha   90.00
_cell.angle_beta   90.00
_cell.angle_gamma   90.00
#
_symmetry.space_group_name_H-M   'P 1'
#
loop_
_entity.id
_entity.type
_entity.pdbx_description
1 polymer ?
#
loop_
_entity_poly.entity_id
_entity_poly.type
_entity_poly.pdbx_seq_one_letter_code
_entity_poly.pdbx_strand_id
1 'polypeptide(L)' 'MKKIHSKVGYCKCGYDARMEFLPSGFKWIYRVFDMDHNEITGCPASGNKITEDDLESM' A
#
# COMPACT_ATOMS: atom_id res chain seq x y z
N MET A 1 2.99 -8.90 20.55
CA MET A 1 2.78 -9.00 19.09
C MET A 1 2.80 -7.58 18.53
N LYS A 2 3.69 -7.25 17.59
CA LYS A 2 3.64 -5.95 16.88
C LYS A 2 2.40 -5.97 16.00
N LYS A 3 1.49 -5.00 16.17
CA LYS A 3 0.28 -4.91 15.35
C LYS A 3 0.69 -4.55 13.92
N ILE A 4 0.43 -5.44 12.98
CA ILE A 4 0.46 -5.15 11.55
C ILE A 4 -0.96 -4.67 11.22
N HIS A 5 -1.06 -3.49 10.61
CA HIS A 5 -2.32 -2.99 10.08
C HIS A 5 -2.27 -3.14 8.56
N SER A 6 -3.26 -3.79 7.96
CA SER A 6 -3.35 -3.90 6.50
C SER A 6 -4.66 -3.31 6.02
N LYS A 7 -4.63 -2.58 4.90
CA LYS A 7 -5.81 -2.02 4.24
C LYS A 7 -5.67 -2.20 2.72
N VAL A 8 -6.79 -2.22 2.02
CA VAL A 8 -6.82 -2.11 0.55
C VAL A 8 -6.72 -0.64 0.19
N GLY A 9 -5.90 -0.32 -0.80
CA GLY A 9 -5.77 1.00 -1.42
C GLY A 9 -5.82 0.88 -2.93
N TYR A 10 -6.12 1.98 -3.61
CA TYR A 10 -6.27 1.95 -5.06
C TYR A 10 -5.34 2.97 -5.67
N CYS A 11 -4.60 2.58 -6.70
CA CYS A 11 -3.93 3.59 -7.50
C CYS A 11 -5.00 4.48 -8.17
N LYS A 12 -4.72 5.76 -8.39
CA LYS A 12 -5.62 6.69 -9.12
C LYS A 12 -6.08 6.19 -10.49
N CYS A 13 -5.34 5.27 -11.11
CA CYS A 13 -5.73 4.61 -12.35
C CYS A 13 -6.77 3.49 -12.19
N GLY A 14 -7.21 3.18 -10.96
CA GLY A 14 -8.13 2.09 -10.63
C GLY A 14 -7.47 0.74 -10.36
N TYR A 15 -6.13 0.69 -10.25
CA TYR A 15 -5.43 -0.56 -9.96
C TYR A 15 -5.52 -0.91 -8.47
N ASP A 16 -5.98 -2.13 -8.18
CA ASP A 16 -6.13 -2.66 -6.82
C ASP A 16 -4.78 -3.02 -6.22
N ALA A 17 -4.51 -2.52 -5.01
CA ALA A 17 -3.32 -2.86 -4.25
C ALA A 17 -3.62 -3.00 -2.76
N ARG A 18 -2.79 -3.76 -2.06
CA ARG A 18 -2.85 -3.87 -0.61
C ARG A 18 -1.71 -3.08 0.00
N MET A 19 -1.99 -2.29 1.03
CA MET A 19 -0.96 -1.61 1.81
C MET A 19 -0.87 -2.20 3.21
N GLU A 20 0.34 -2.54 3.65
CA GLU A 20 0.62 -3.01 5.00
C GLU A 20 1.49 -2.02 5.76
N PHE A 21 1.06 -1.67 6.97
CA PHE A 21 1.72 -0.76 7.88
C PHE A 21 2.47 -1.55 8.95
N LEU A 22 3.77 -1.30 9.02
CA LEU A 22 4.68 -1.95 9.93
C LEU A 22 5.28 -0.91 10.89
N PRO A 23 5.30 -1.20 12.20
CA PRO A 23 5.98 -0.32 13.15
C PRO A 23 7.50 -0.48 13.01
N SER A 24 8.18 0.61 12.67
CA SER A 24 9.63 0.71 12.52
C SER A 24 10.20 1.76 13.48
N GLY A 25 10.56 1.31 14.68
CA GLY A 25 11.03 2.19 15.76
C GLY A 25 9.93 3.16 16.21
N PHE A 26 10.19 4.46 16.08
CA PHE A 26 9.23 5.54 16.39
C PHE A 26 8.39 5.99 15.18
N LYS A 27 8.50 5.30 14.04
CA LYS A 27 7.77 5.63 12.80
C LYS A 27 6.97 4.44 12.31
N TRP A 28 5.93 4.73 11.54
CA TRP A 28 5.26 3.74 10.71
C TRP A 28 5.86 3.77 9.32
N ILE A 29 6.11 2.59 8.75
CA ILE A 29 6.41 2.44 7.33
C ILE A 29 5.28 1.65 6.70
N TYR A 30 5.08 1.84 5.40
CA TYR A 30 4.16 1.02 4.63
C TYR A 30 4.90 0.24 3.55
N ARG A 31 4.32 -0.90 3.19
CA ARG A 31 4.66 -1.69 2.01
C ARG A 31 3.42 -1.85 1.16
N VAL A 32 3.61 -1.89 -0.15
CA VAL A 32 2.52 -2.07 -1.10
C VAL A 32 2.68 -3.41 -1.77
N PHE A 33 1.58 -4.13 -1.92
CA PHE A 33 1.51 -5.44 -2.55
C PHE A 33 0.47 -5.39 -3.65
N ASP A 34 0.73 -6.11 -4.74
CA ASP A 34 -0.31 -6.42 -5.72
C ASP A 34 -1.29 -7.49 -5.18
N MET A 35 -2.29 -7.84 -5.99
CA MET A 35 -3.28 -8.86 -5.63
C MET A 35 -2.70 -10.28 -5.55
N ASP A 36 -1.55 -10.50 -6.18
CA ASP A 36 -0.79 -11.75 -6.14
C ASP A 36 0.21 -11.80 -4.96
N HIS A 37 0.16 -10.80 -4.06
CA HIS A 37 1.05 -10.64 -2.89
C HIS A 37 2.52 -10.41 -3.23
N ASN A 38 2.86 -9.92 -4.41
CA ASN A 38 4.20 -9.42 -4.71
C ASN A 38 4.37 -8.00 -4.18
N GLU A 39 5.48 -7.73 -3.49
CA GLU A 39 5.81 -6.38 -3.04
C GLU A 39 6.14 -5.50 -4.25
N ILE A 40 5.43 -4.38 -4.36
CA ILE A 40 5.59 -3.41 -5.46
C ILE A 40 5.97 -2.04 -4.90
N THR A 41 6.83 -1.33 -5.63
CA THR A 41 7.26 0.04 -5.28
C THR A 41 6.47 1.11 -6.04
N GLY A 42 5.69 0.70 -7.05
CA GLY A 42 4.81 1.54 -7.86
C GLY A 42 3.74 0.70 -8.53
N CYS A 43 2.67 1.37 -8.99
CA CYS A 43 1.57 0.74 -9.69
C CYS A 43 2.06 0.15 -11.03
N PRO A 44 1.91 -1.16 -11.27
CA PRO A 44 2.38 -1.79 -12.51
C PRO A 44 1.57 -1.35 -13.74
N ALA A 45 0.32 -0.92 -13.55
CA ALA A 45 -0.55 -0.49 -14.65
C ALA A 45 -0.25 0.93 -15.17
N SER A 46 0.11 1.86 -14.28
CA SER A 46 0.30 3.27 -14.65
C SER A 46 1.70 3.81 -14.39
N GLY A 47 2.56 3.05 -13.70
CA GLY A 47 3.87 3.51 -13.22
C GLY A 47 3.81 4.51 -12.07
N ASN A 48 2.61 4.97 -11.68
CA ASN A 48 2.45 5.94 -10.59
C ASN A 48 2.76 5.30 -9.24
N LYS A 49 3.29 6.10 -8.31
CA LYS A 49 3.45 5.66 -6.92
C LYS A 49 2.09 5.62 -6.23
N ILE A 50 1.81 4.54 -5.51
CA ILE A 50 0.66 4.41 -4.61
C ILE A 50 1.09 5.01 -3.27
N THR A 51 0.35 6.00 -2.78
CA THR A 51 0.66 6.69 -1.51
C THR A 51 -0.37 6.39 -0.44
N GLU A 52 -0.07 6.78 0.81
CA GLU A 52 -1.03 6.65 1.91
C GLU A 52 -2.32 7.46 1.65
N ASP A 53 -2.25 8.59 0.94
CA ASP A 53 -3.42 9.42 0.61
C ASP A 53 -4.42 8.70 -0.31
N ASP A 54 -3.94 7.77 -1.14
CA ASP A 54 -4.79 6.96 -2.01
C ASP A 54 -5.67 5.97 -1.21
N LEU A 55 -5.46 5.84 0.11
CA LEU A 55 -6.25 5.00 1.02
C LEU A 55 -7.52 5.66 1.56
N GLU A 56 -7.65 6.99 1.48
CA GLU A 56 -8.79 7.73 2.05
C GLU A 56 -9.97 7.89 1.10
N SER A 57 -9.79 7.59 -0.20
CA SER A 57 -10.89 7.67 -1.17
C SER A 57 -11.79 6.43 -1.11
N MET A 58 -12.62 6.34 -0.08
CA MET A 58 -13.87 5.57 -0.09
C MET A 58 -15.02 6.38 0.49
#